data_AF-A0A9X2NZN4-F1
#
_entry.id   AF-A0A9X2NZN4-F1
#
_cell.length_a   1.000
_cell.length_b   1.000
_cell.length_c   1.000
_cell.angle_alpha   90.00
_cell.angle_beta   90.00
_cell.angle_gamma   90.00
#
_symmetry.space_group_name_H-M   'P 1'
#
loop_
_entity.id
_entity.type
_entity.pdbx_description
1 polymer ?
#
loop_
_entity_poly.entity_id
_entity_poly.type
_entity_poly.pdbx_seq_one_letter_code
_entity_poly.pdbx_strand_id
1 'polypeptide(L)'
;MKQSRFLLIGAIFLSATLRVYSADKSLKPNIVFILCDDMGYGDLGCYGQKYIQTPHFNRMAQEGMRFTQAYAGSPVSAGFV
;
A
#
# COMPACT_ATOMS: atom_id res chain seq x y z
N MET A 1 28.49 18.67 41.19
CA MET A 1 28.15 18.87 39.75
C MET A 1 28.19 17.59 38.89
N LYS A 2 28.86 16.49 39.29
CA LYS A 2 28.97 15.23 38.50
C LYS A 2 27.70 14.35 38.55
N GLN A 3 27.02 14.29 39.69
CA GLN A 3 25.82 13.44 39.91
C GLN A 3 24.59 13.90 39.09
N SER A 4 24.39 15.22 38.93
CA SER A 4 23.29 15.79 38.15
C SER A 4 23.39 15.46 36.65
N ARG A 5 24.60 15.34 36.11
CA ARG A 5 24.82 14.98 34.69
C ARG A 5 24.51 13.49 34.42
N PHE A 6 24.77 12.60 35.36
CA PHE A 6 24.41 11.17 35.25
C PHE A 6 22.90 10.93 35.31
N LEU A 7 22.18 11.67 36.17
CA LEU A 7 20.71 11.62 36.23
C LEU A 7 20.04 12.10 34.94
N LEU A 8 20.59 13.14 34.30
CA LEU A 8 20.09 13.67 33.03
C LEU A 8 20.27 12.67 31.88
N ILE A 9 21.40 11.97 31.81
CA ILE A 9 21.66 10.96 30.78
C ILE A 9 20.74 9.75 30.98
N GLY A 10 20.54 9.30 32.22
CA GLY A 10 19.61 8.21 32.55
C GLY A 10 18.15 8.55 32.20
N ALA A 11 17.72 9.79 32.44
CA ALA A 11 16.38 10.26 32.08
C ALA A 11 16.17 10.35 30.56
N ILE A 12 17.19 10.77 29.80
CA ILE A 12 17.15 10.79 28.32
C ILE A 12 17.07 9.37 27.76
N PHE A 13 17.86 8.44 28.30
CA PHE A 13 17.81 7.04 27.91
C PHE A 13 16.44 6.42 28.19
N LEU A 14 15.87 6.66 29.39
CA LEU A 14 14.56 6.15 29.78
C LEU A 14 13.43 6.75 28.90
N SER A 15 13.52 8.03 28.57
CA SER A 15 12.58 8.70 27.65
C SER A 15 12.65 8.13 26.22
N ALA A 16 13.83 7.75 25.74
CA ALA A 16 14.00 7.16 24.42
C ALA A 16 13.39 5.75 24.36
N THR A 17 13.54 4.93 25.40
CA THR A 17 12.95 3.58 25.46
C THR A 17 11.42 3.61 25.48
N LEU A 18 10.82 4.58 26.17
CA LEU A 18 9.36 4.75 26.24
C LEU A 18 8.73 5.17 24.91
N ARG A 19 9.45 5.91 24.05
CA ARG A 19 8.94 6.30 22.72
C ARG A 19 8.90 5.14 21.73
N VAL A 20 9.85 4.21 21.80
CA VAL A 20 9.89 3.02 20.94
C VAL A 20 8.71 2.09 21.21
N TYR A 21 8.25 2.01 22.46
CA TYR A 21 7.14 1.13 22.86
C TYR A 21 5.74 1.65 22.45
N SER A 22 5.61 2.93 22.08
CA SER A 22 4.31 3.52 21.70
C SER A 22 3.99 3.41 20.21
N ALA A 23 4.88 2.84 19.41
CA ALA A 23 4.67 2.61 17.98
C ALA A 23 4.17 1.18 17.75
N ASP A 24 2.85 1.00 17.84
CA ASP A 24 2.04 0.41 16.77
C ASP A 24 0.59 0.23 17.28
N LYS A 25 -0.21 1.31 17.21
CA LYS A 25 -1.64 1.08 17.03
C LYS A 25 -1.76 0.57 15.61
N SER A 26 -1.99 -0.72 15.41
CA SER A 26 -2.19 -1.28 14.07
C SER A 26 -3.31 -0.49 13.40
N LEU A 27 -2.94 0.49 12.59
CA LEU A 27 -3.89 1.35 11.91
C LEU A 27 -4.57 0.43 10.90
N LYS A 28 -5.87 0.17 11.11
CA LYS A 28 -6.66 -0.58 10.13
C LYS A 28 -6.51 0.14 8.79
N PRO A 29 -6.03 -0.53 7.73
CA PRO A 29 -5.89 0.13 6.44
C PRO A 29 -7.27 0.50 5.91
N ASN A 30 -7.35 1.63 5.22
CA ASN A 30 -8.51 1.93 4.41
C ASN A 30 -8.42 1.11 3.12
N ILE A 31 -9.51 0.44 2.75
CA ILE A 31 -9.57 -0.36 1.53
C ILE A 31 -10.43 0.38 0.53
N VAL A 32 -9.85 0.71 -0.63
CA VAL A 32 -10.57 1.27 -1.78
C VAL A 32 -10.61 0.21 -2.86
N PHE A 33 -11.82 -0.25 -3.20
CA PHE A 33 -12.03 -1.19 -4.29
C PHE A 33 -12.53 -0.45 -5.53
N ILE A 34 -11.76 -0.54 -6.63
CA ILE A 34 -12.09 0.08 -7.91
C ILE A 34 -12.42 -1.04 -8.89
N LEU A 35 -13.65 -1.02 -9.41
CA LEU A 35 -14.12 -1.93 -10.45
C LEU A 35 -14.40 -1.12 -11.72
N CYS A 36 -13.94 -1.63 -12.86
CA CYS A 36 -14.21 -1.05 -14.16
C CYS A 36 -15.09 -2.02 -14.97
N ASP A 37 -16.17 -1.50 -15.55
CA ASP A 37 -17.02 -2.25 -16.47
C ASP A 37 -16.35 -2.33 -17.85
N ASP A 38 -16.52 -3.45 -18.55
CA ASP A 38 -16.00 -3.69 -19.91
C ASP A 38 -14.49 -3.44 -20.13
N MET A 39 -13.66 -3.52 -19.07
CA MET A 39 -12.20 -3.40 -19.20
C MET A 39 -11.54 -4.76 -19.45
N GLY A 40 -10.94 -4.93 -20.62
CA GLY A 40 -10.20 -6.11 -21.03
C GLY A 40 -8.74 -6.13 -20.56
N TYR A 41 -8.13 -7.31 -20.61
CA TYR A 41 -6.73 -7.52 -20.20
C TYR A 41 -5.74 -6.63 -20.98
N GLY A 42 -6.01 -6.36 -22.26
CA GLY A 42 -5.13 -5.60 -23.15
C GLY A 42 -5.31 -4.08 -23.09
N ASP A 43 -6.18 -3.56 -22.21
CA ASP A 43 -6.56 -2.14 -22.23
C ASP A 43 -5.60 -1.23 -21.44
N LEU A 44 -4.79 -1.81 -20.56
CA LEU A 44 -3.84 -1.07 -19.74
C LEU A 44 -2.40 -1.22 -20.23
N GLY A 45 -1.64 -0.15 -20.14
CA GLY A 45 -0.23 -0.09 -20.57
C GLY A 45 0.64 -1.10 -19.83
N CYS A 46 0.34 -1.36 -18.55
CA CYS A 46 1.03 -2.36 -17.73
C CYS A 46 0.78 -3.82 -18.18
N TYR A 47 -0.13 -4.05 -19.13
CA TYR A 47 -0.34 -5.33 -19.82
C TYR A 47 0.08 -5.30 -21.30
N GLY A 48 0.72 -4.22 -21.77
CA GLY A 48 1.31 -4.13 -23.12
C GLY A 48 0.52 -3.28 -24.12
N GLN A 49 -0.51 -2.57 -23.67
CA GLN A 49 -1.23 -1.58 -24.49
C GLN A 49 -0.28 -0.45 -24.94
N LYS A 50 -0.36 -0.03 -26.21
CA LYS A 50 0.58 0.96 -26.80
C LYS A 50 -0.03 2.31 -27.20
N TYR A 51 -1.35 2.40 -27.34
CA TYR A 51 -2.02 3.56 -27.94
C TYR A 51 -2.60 4.54 -26.91
N ILE A 52 -3.03 4.05 -25.74
CA ILE A 52 -3.74 4.79 -24.70
C ILE A 52 -2.83 4.85 -23.48
N GLN A 53 -2.46 6.07 -23.10
CA GLN A 53 -1.61 6.26 -21.95
C GLN A 53 -2.40 6.06 -20.65
N THR A 54 -1.96 5.11 -19.84
CA THR A 54 -2.56 4.76 -18.54
C THR A 54 -1.54 4.92 -17.41
N PRO A 55 -0.93 6.12 -17.23
CA PRO A 55 0.23 6.31 -16.36
C PRO A 55 -0.08 6.01 -14.88
N HIS A 56 -1.30 6.27 -14.41
CA HIS A 56 -1.69 5.98 -13.03
C HIS A 56 -1.80 4.47 -12.76
N PHE A 57 -2.37 3.70 -13.68
CA PHE A 57 -2.39 2.23 -13.58
C PHE A 57 -0.98 1.63 -13.69
N ASN A 58 -0.14 2.18 -14.55
CA ASN A 58 1.26 1.76 -14.67
C ASN A 58 2.02 1.95 -13.37
N ARG A 59 1.87 3.11 -12.73
CA ARG A 59 2.45 3.38 -11.41
C ARG A 59 1.91 2.45 -10.33
N MET A 60 0.59 2.24 -10.26
CA MET A 60 0.00 1.31 -9.29
C MET A 60 0.52 -0.12 -9.46
N ALA A 61 0.72 -0.57 -10.71
CA ALA A 61 1.29 -1.88 -11.00
C ALA A 61 2.79 -1.99 -10.64
N GLN A 62 3.54 -0.88 -10.64
CA GLN A 62 4.95 -0.82 -10.25
C GLN A 62 5.14 -0.73 -8.73
N GLU A 63 4.29 0.04 -8.05
CA GLU A 63 4.34 0.25 -6.59
C GLU A 63 3.68 -0.89 -5.81
N GLY A 64 2.82 -1.66 -6.48
CA GLY A 64 2.03 -2.74 -5.87
C GLY A 64 2.26 -4.10 -6.50
N MET A 65 1.21 -4.91 -6.47
CA MET A 65 1.19 -6.25 -7.07
C MET A 65 0.30 -6.24 -8.32
N ARG A 66 0.78 -6.85 -9.40
CA ARG A 66 0.04 -7.00 -10.65
C ARG A 66 -0.21 -8.48 -10.93
N PHE A 67 -1.48 -8.84 -11.14
CA PHE A 67 -1.87 -10.21 -11.50
C PHE A 67 -1.98 -10.35 -13.02
N THR A 68 -1.19 -11.23 -13.62
CA THR A 68 -1.24 -11.50 -15.07
C THR A 68 -2.20 -12.63 -15.44
N GLN A 69 -2.81 -13.28 -14.45
CA GLN A 69 -3.71 -14.44 -14.61
C GLN A 69 -4.89 -14.30 -13.63
N ALA A 70 -5.67 -13.22 -13.75
CA ALA A 70 -6.89 -13.00 -13.00
C ALA A 70 -8.10 -13.14 -13.94
N TYR A 71 -8.98 -14.10 -13.66
CA TYR A 71 -10.13 -14.43 -14.50
C TYR A 71 -11.43 -14.06 -13.78
N ALA A 72 -12.40 -13.54 -14.53
CA ALA A 72 -13.78 -13.42 -14.06
C ALA A 72 -14.48 -14.79 -14.14
N GLY A 73 -15.41 -15.09 -13.23
CA GLY A 73 -16.20 -16.33 -13.31
C GLY A 73 -17.20 -16.38 -14.46
N SER A 74 -17.54 -15.21 -15.03
CA SER A 74 -18.41 -15.09 -16.20
C SER A 74 -18.03 -13.86 -17.04
N PRO A 75 -18.21 -13.89 -18.37
CA PRO A 75 -17.89 -12.76 -19.25
C PRO A 75 -19.02 -11.72 -19.34
N VAL A 76 -20.01 -11.74 -18.44
CA VAL A 76 -21.14 -10.79 -18.45
C VAL A 76 -21.08 -9.89 -17.22
N SER A 77 -21.51 -8.63 -17.35
CA SER A 77 -21.42 -7.63 -16.27
C SER A 77 -22.23 -7.97 -15.01
N ALA A 78 -23.19 -8.91 -15.06
CA ALA A 78 -23.90 -9.37 -13.87
C ALA A 78 -23.25 -10.58 -13.18
N GLY A 79 -22.34 -11.27 -13.87
CA GLY A 79 -21.67 -12.47 -13.39
C GLY A 79 -20.37 -12.15 -12.67
N PHE A 80 -20.42 -11.26 -11.68
CA PHE A 80 -19.29 -11.01 -10.79
C PHE A 80 -19.23 -12.11 -9.72
N VAL A 81 -18.01 -12.64 -9.56
CA VAL A 81 -17.61 -13.95 -8.98
C VAL A 81 -17.79 -15.12 -9.94
#